data_AF-A0AA96J0L3-F1
#
_entry.id   AF-A0AA96J0L3-F1
#
_cell.length_a   1.000
_cell.length_b   1.000
_cell.length_c   1.000
_cell.angle_alpha   90.00
_cell.angle_beta   90.00
_cell.angle_gamma   90.00
#
_symmetry.space_group_name_H-M   'P 1'
#
loop_
_entity.id
_entity.type
_entity.pdbx_description
1 polymer ?
#
loop_
_entity_poly.entity_id
_entity_poly.type
_entity_poly.pdbx_seq_one_letter_code
_entity_poly.pdbx_strand_id
1 'polypeptide(L)'
;MSKINAGPVINRMRQAAGVDTDIALGALFGLGTSAVSGWRQRNKVPYEECVILAQRKSVSVDWLLFGIGALHIAEGAAAAGEEDSDPRLQRMLSFFRTWMATHEEDSKAWLEMQLARAIPEYADHLATRRQN
;
A
#
# COMPACT_ATOMS: atom_id res chain seq x y z
N MET A 1 17.99 13.22 3.73
CA MET A 1 16.66 13.49 3.17
C MET A 1 16.76 13.47 1.64
N SER A 2 16.16 12.50 0.96
CA SER A 2 16.11 12.51 -0.52
C SER A 2 15.24 13.68 -0.98
N LYS A 3 15.77 14.54 -1.87
CA LYS A 3 15.03 15.71 -2.37
C LYS A 3 14.00 15.26 -3.41
N ILE A 4 12.71 15.46 -3.12
CA ILE A 4 11.61 15.17 -4.07
C ILE A 4 11.59 16.25 -5.14
N ASN A 5 11.55 15.85 -6.42
CA ASN A 5 11.47 16.76 -7.56
C ASN A 5 10.07 16.71 -8.18
N ALA A 6 9.54 17.87 -8.55
CA ALA A 6 8.20 18.01 -9.12
C ALA A 6 8.06 17.30 -10.46
N GLY A 7 9.09 17.34 -11.31
CA GLY A 7 9.04 16.74 -12.66
C GLY A 7 8.65 15.25 -12.66
N PRO A 8 9.38 14.38 -11.94
CA PRO A 8 9.03 12.97 -11.78
C PRO A 8 7.66 12.73 -11.13
N VAL A 9 7.31 13.52 -10.10
CA VAL A 9 6.00 13.42 -9.42
C VAL A 9 4.87 13.70 -10.40
N ILE A 10 4.94 14.79 -11.15
CA ILE A 10 3.92 15.18 -12.14
C ILE A 10 3.82 14.14 -13.27
N ASN A 11 4.94 13.53 -13.67
CA ASN A 11 4.91 12.43 -14.65
C ASN A 11 4.15 11.20 -14.12
N ARG A 12 4.36 10.84 -12.86
CA ARG A 12 3.61 9.76 -12.21
C ARG A 12 2.14 10.12 -11.99
N MET A 13 1.83 11.38 -11.67
CA MET A 13 0.45 11.86 -11.62
C MET A 13 -0.25 11.72 -12.97
N ARG A 14 0.41 12.07 -14.08
CA ARG A 14 -0.11 11.88 -15.44
C ARG A 14 -0.40 10.40 -15.74
N GLN A 15 0.55 9.53 -15.42
CA GLN A 15 0.40 8.09 -15.57
C GLN A 15 -0.78 7.54 -14.75
N ALA A 16 -0.88 7.90 -13.47
CA ALA A 16 -1.97 7.50 -12.59
C ALA A 16 -3.34 8.06 -13.03
N ALA A 17 -3.34 9.26 -13.60
CA ALA A 17 -4.54 9.91 -14.12
C ALA A 17 -4.97 9.37 -15.50
N GLY A 18 -4.08 8.68 -16.23
CA GLY A 18 -4.33 8.22 -17.61
C GLY A 18 -4.39 9.38 -18.61
N VAL A 19 -3.59 10.43 -18.41
CA VAL A 19 -3.58 11.63 -19.27
C VAL A 19 -2.18 11.92 -19.79
N ASP A 20 -2.08 12.37 -21.04
CA ASP A 20 -0.77 12.60 -21.67
C ASP A 20 -0.26 14.03 -21.48
N THR A 21 -1.15 14.99 -21.17
CA THR A 21 -0.80 16.41 -21.14
C THR A 21 -0.94 17.03 -19.75
N ASP A 22 -0.06 18.00 -19.46
CA ASP A 22 -0.11 18.80 -18.23
C ASP A 22 -1.42 19.60 -18.14
N ILE A 23 -2.00 20.00 -19.28
CA ILE A 23 -3.30 20.69 -19.36
C ILE A 23 -4.42 19.75 -18.91
N ALA A 24 -4.45 18.52 -19.44
CA ALA A 24 -5.45 17.53 -19.04
C ALA A 24 -5.32 17.16 -17.56
N LEU A 25 -4.09 17.06 -17.04
CA LEU A 25 -3.87 16.85 -15.60
C LEU A 25 -4.42 18.01 -14.78
N GLY A 26 -4.13 19.27 -15.16
CA GLY A 26 -4.65 20.45 -14.48
C GLY A 26 -6.18 20.52 -14.47
N ALA A 27 -6.83 20.12 -15.57
CA ALA A 27 -8.28 20.08 -15.67
C ALA A 27 -8.94 19.13 -14.65
N LEU A 28 -8.29 18.01 -14.28
CA LEU A 28 -8.79 17.09 -13.24
C LEU A 28 -8.92 17.73 -11.85
N PHE A 29 -8.14 18.79 -11.60
CA PHE A 29 -8.14 19.53 -10.35
C PHE A 29 -8.81 20.91 -10.48
N GLY A 30 -9.42 21.23 -11.63
CA GLY A 30 -10.04 22.54 -11.88
C GLY A 30 -9.03 23.70 -11.94
N LEU A 31 -7.78 23.41 -12.30
CA LEU A 31 -6.70 24.39 -12.35
C LEU A 31 -6.57 25.03 -13.74
N GLY A 32 -6.00 26.23 -13.79
CA GLY A 32 -5.64 26.90 -15.04
C GLY A 32 -4.59 26.12 -15.84
N THR A 33 -4.60 26.30 -17.17
CA THR A 33 -3.75 25.56 -18.13
C THR A 33 -2.23 25.69 -17.89
N SER A 34 -1.81 26.73 -17.17
CA SER A 34 -0.41 27.01 -16.82
C SER A 34 -0.01 26.57 -15.40
N ALA A 35 -0.92 26.02 -14.60
CA ALA A 35 -0.64 25.66 -13.21
C ALA A 35 0.44 24.57 -13.11
N VAL A 36 0.24 23.47 -13.84
CA VAL A 36 1.13 22.30 -13.84
C VAL A 36 2.51 22.65 -14.43
N SER A 37 2.55 23.46 -15.49
CA SER A 37 3.83 23.93 -16.05
C SER A 37 4.58 24.85 -15.08
N GLY A 38 3.85 25.70 -14.34
CA GLY A 38 4.40 26.54 -13.29
C GLY A 38 4.99 25.73 -12.13
N TRP A 39 4.40 24.58 -11.79
CA TRP A 39 4.98 23.66 -10.80
C TRP A 39 6.31 23.07 -11.26
N ARG A 40 6.39 22.64 -12.53
CA ARG A 40 7.64 22.12 -13.11
C ARG A 40 8.75 23.15 -13.08
N GLN A 41 8.48 24.37 -13.55
CA GLN A 41 9.48 25.44 -13.62
C GLN A 41 10.05 25.82 -12.25
N ARG A 42 9.18 25.88 -11.23
CA ARG A 42 9.59 26.22 -9.85
C ARG A 42 10.02 25.02 -9.02
N ASN A 43 10.03 23.82 -9.61
CA ASN A 43 10.20 22.56 -8.90
C ASN A 43 9.29 22.44 -7.65
N LYS A 44 8.06 22.99 -7.74
CA LYS A 44 7.07 22.95 -6.65
C LYS A 44 6.34 21.61 -6.72
N VAL A 45 6.55 20.76 -5.72
CA VAL A 45 5.84 19.48 -5.65
C VAL A 45 4.37 19.72 -5.26
N PRO A 46 3.40 19.22 -6.05
CA PRO A 46 1.97 19.41 -5.80
C PRO A 46 1.46 18.35 -4.81
N TYR A 47 1.79 18.50 -3.53
CA TYR A 47 1.48 17.50 -2.49
C TYR A 47 -0.03 17.33 -2.29
N GLU A 48 -0.80 18.42 -2.24
CA GLU A 48 -2.25 18.36 -2.07
C GLU A 48 -2.92 17.62 -3.24
N GLU A 49 -2.49 17.90 -4.47
CA GLU A 49 -3.02 17.25 -5.66
C GLU A 49 -2.61 15.79 -5.75
N CYS A 50 -1.45 15.41 -5.21
CA CYS A 50 -1.08 14.00 -5.06
C CYS A 50 -2.04 13.25 -4.12
N VAL A 51 -2.39 13.84 -2.98
CA VAL A 51 -3.33 13.24 -2.02
C VAL A 51 -4.73 13.13 -2.63
N ILE A 52 -5.21 14.17 -3.30
CA ILE A 52 -6.50 14.16 -3.99
C ILE A 52 -6.53 13.07 -5.07
N LEU A 53 -5.46 12.94 -5.87
CA LEU A 53 -5.38 11.93 -6.91
C LEU A 53 -5.35 10.51 -6.33
N ALA A 54 -4.56 10.31 -5.28
CA ALA A 54 -4.48 9.05 -4.54
C ALA A 54 -5.86 8.59 -4.05
N GLN A 55 -6.63 9.50 -3.44
CA GLN A 55 -7.98 9.22 -2.95
C GLN A 55 -8.96 8.91 -4.08
N ARG A 56 -8.92 9.67 -5.19
CA ARG A 56 -9.87 9.52 -6.30
C ARG A 56 -9.65 8.27 -7.16
N LYS A 57 -8.42 7.75 -7.22
CA LYS A 57 -8.02 6.67 -8.13
C LYS A 57 -7.47 5.43 -7.41
N SER A 58 -7.53 5.41 -6.08
CA SER A 58 -6.93 4.35 -5.24
C SER A 58 -5.46 4.10 -5.59
N VAL A 59 -4.68 5.19 -5.69
CA VAL A 59 -3.26 5.18 -6.06
C VAL A 59 -2.40 5.48 -4.83
N SER A 60 -1.24 4.83 -4.72
CA SER A 60 -0.31 5.04 -3.61
C SER A 60 0.34 6.43 -3.66
N VAL A 61 0.27 7.16 -2.53
CA VAL A 61 1.00 8.43 -2.36
C VAL A 61 2.51 8.20 -2.39
N ASP A 62 3.01 7.10 -1.82
CA ASP A 62 4.43 6.76 -1.86
C ASP A 62 4.91 6.51 -3.29
N TRP A 63 4.07 5.86 -4.10
CA TRP A 63 4.37 5.69 -5.52
C TRP A 63 4.37 7.03 -6.25
N LEU A 64 3.42 7.93 -5.98
CA LEU A 64 3.39 9.27 -6.59
C LEU A 64 4.62 10.10 -6.21
N LEU A 65 5.00 10.13 -4.93
CA LEU A 65 6.07 10.99 -4.40
C LEU A 65 7.47 10.41 -4.61
N PHE A 66 7.64 9.12 -4.38
CA PHE A 66 8.95 8.47 -4.40
C PHE A 66 9.11 7.49 -5.57
N GLY A 67 8.03 6.95 -6.12
CA GLY A 67 8.08 5.92 -7.17
C GLY A 67 8.41 4.55 -6.65
N ILE A 68 8.17 4.32 -5.36
CA ILE A 68 8.40 3.05 -4.67
C ILE A 68 7.06 2.35 -4.47
N GLY A 69 7.10 1.01 -4.48
CA GLY A 69 5.91 0.20 -4.25
C GLY A 69 4.96 0.11 -5.45
N ALA A 70 3.75 -0.38 -5.19
CA ALA A 70 2.72 -0.56 -6.20
C ALA A 70 2.00 0.76 -6.51
N LEU A 71 1.59 0.92 -7.78
CA LEU A 71 0.79 2.08 -8.21
C LEU A 71 -0.57 2.09 -7.51
N HIS A 72 -1.29 0.97 -7.53
CA HIS A 72 -2.58 0.83 -6.86
C HIS A 72 -2.41 0.28 -5.46
N ILE A 73 -3.12 0.89 -4.52
CA ILE A 73 -3.33 0.30 -3.20
C ILE A 73 -4.36 -0.80 -3.42
N ALA A 74 -3.97 -2.06 -3.25
CA ALA A 74 -4.94 -3.16 -3.30
C ALA A 74 -6.08 -2.84 -2.31
N GLU A 75 -7.33 -3.02 -2.72
CA GLU A 75 -8.54 -2.68 -1.93
C GLU A 75 -8.65 -3.38 -0.56
N GLY A 76 -7.68 -4.22 -0.17
CA GLY A 76 -7.55 -4.80 1.17
C GLY A 76 -6.39 -4.27 2.02
N ALA A 77 -5.51 -3.40 1.50
CA ALA A 77 -4.33 -2.92 2.23
C ALA A 77 -4.59 -1.67 3.06
N ALA A 78 -5.59 -0.85 2.70
CA ALA A 78 -5.95 0.36 3.44
C ALA A 78 -6.59 0.08 4.82
N ALA A 79 -7.05 -1.15 5.06
CA ALA A 79 -7.59 -1.58 6.35
C ALA A 79 -6.52 -2.14 7.31
N ALA A 80 -5.24 -2.18 6.91
CA ALA A 80 -4.16 -2.74 7.73
C ALA A 80 -3.38 -1.67 8.54
N GLY A 81 -3.72 -0.39 8.38
CA GLY A 81 -3.11 0.70 9.12
C GLY A 81 -4.13 1.36 10.05
N GLU A 82 -3.83 1.32 11.36
CA GLU A 82 -4.49 2.02 12.47
C GLU A 82 -5.80 1.38 12.99
N GLU A 83 -6.05 1.11 14.27
CA GLU A 83 -5.30 1.21 15.53
C GLU A 83 -6.20 0.57 16.61
N ASP A 84 -6.11 -0.75 16.81
CA ASP A 84 -6.34 -1.44 18.09
C ASP A 84 -5.86 -2.89 17.94
N SER A 85 -4.56 -3.06 17.67
CA SER A 85 -4.03 -4.41 17.67
C SER A 85 -3.81 -4.82 19.10
N ASP A 86 -4.79 -5.56 19.64
CA ASP A 86 -4.75 -6.21 20.95
C ASP A 86 -3.29 -6.56 21.35
N PRO A 87 -2.75 -5.98 22.44
CA PRO A 87 -1.38 -6.24 22.88
C PRO A 87 -1.07 -7.74 23.03
N ARG A 88 -2.08 -8.57 23.31
CA ARG A 88 -1.96 -10.03 23.33
C ARG A 88 -1.71 -10.57 21.93
N LEU A 89 -2.51 -10.19 20.95
CA LEU A 89 -2.33 -10.57 19.56
C LEU A 89 -0.94 -10.15 19.06
N GLN A 90 -0.49 -8.95 19.40
CA GLN A 90 0.85 -8.47 19.04
C GLN A 90 1.97 -9.33 19.59
N ARG A 91 1.90 -9.70 20.88
CA ARG A 91 2.88 -10.63 21.47
C ARG A 91 2.85 -12.02 20.82
N MET A 92 1.67 -12.53 20.50
CA MET A 92 1.52 -13.81 19.83
C MET A 92 2.12 -13.77 18.41
N LEU A 93 1.76 -12.76 17.62
CA LEU A 93 2.25 -12.61 16.26
C LEU A 93 3.77 -12.38 16.21
N SER A 94 4.33 -11.59 17.13
CA SER A 94 5.78 -11.36 17.18
C SER A 94 6.55 -12.66 17.47
N PHE A 95 6.04 -13.47 18.40
CA PHE A 95 6.59 -14.80 18.68
C PHE A 95 6.49 -15.71 17.45
N PHE A 96 5.28 -15.90 16.90
CA PHE A 96 5.07 -16.81 15.78
C PHE A 96 5.88 -16.42 14.55
N ARG A 97 5.96 -15.13 14.20
CA ARG A 97 6.78 -14.66 13.07
C ARG A 97 8.26 -15.03 13.25
N THR A 98 8.80 -14.78 14.44
CA THR A 98 10.20 -15.08 14.75
C THR A 98 10.47 -16.59 14.75
N TRP A 99 9.56 -17.36 15.34
CA TRP A 99 9.68 -18.80 15.45
C TRP A 99 9.58 -19.49 14.08
N MET A 100 8.58 -19.13 13.26
CA MET A 100 8.38 -19.69 11.91
C MET A 100 9.54 -19.38 10.95
N ALA A 101 10.27 -18.27 11.16
CA ALA A 101 11.42 -17.91 10.36
C ALA A 101 12.70 -18.69 10.72
N THR A 102 12.78 -19.19 11.96
CA THR A 102 14.00 -19.80 12.52
C THR A 102 13.94 -21.31 12.66
N HIS A 103 12.75 -21.92 12.55
CA HIS A 103 12.54 -23.36 12.74
C HIS A 103 12.34 -24.10 11.41
N GLU A 104 12.60 -25.40 11.45
CA GLU A 104 12.50 -26.32 10.31
C GLU A 104 11.04 -26.67 9.97
N GLU A 105 10.82 -27.17 8.75
CA GLU A 105 9.47 -27.40 8.22
C GLU A 105 8.65 -28.40 9.03
N ASP A 106 9.28 -29.49 9.50
CA ASP A 106 8.61 -30.49 10.34
C ASP A 106 8.11 -29.90 11.67
N SER A 107 8.86 -28.94 12.24
CA SER A 107 8.45 -28.26 13.46
C SER A 107 7.24 -27.35 13.21
N LYS A 108 7.20 -26.69 12.06
CA LYS A 108 6.06 -25.86 11.65
C LYS A 108 4.81 -26.70 11.40
N ALA A 109 4.96 -27.83 10.70
CA ALA A 109 3.88 -28.78 10.46
C ALA A 109 3.35 -29.38 11.77
N TRP A 110 4.23 -29.70 12.71
CA TRP A 110 3.83 -30.14 14.05
C TRP A 110 3.01 -29.08 14.78
N LEU A 111 3.46 -27.82 14.77
CA LEU A 111 2.77 -26.71 15.42
C LEU A 111 1.38 -26.49 14.80
N GLU A 112 1.27 -26.52 13.47
CA GLU A 112 -0.01 -26.41 12.75
C GLU A 112 -0.98 -27.55 13.13
N MET A 113 -0.47 -28.78 13.24
CA MET A 113 -1.27 -29.92 13.68
C MET A 113 -1.74 -29.78 15.14
N GLN A 114 -0.89 -29.26 16.04
CA GLN A 114 -1.30 -29.00 17.42
C GLN A 114 -2.36 -27.90 17.50
N LEU A 115 -2.22 -26.82 16.73
CA LEU A 115 -3.22 -25.75 16.67
C LEU A 115 -4.56 -26.26 16.14
N ALA A 116 -4.56 -27.08 15.08
CA ALA A 116 -5.77 -27.67 14.53
C ALA A 116 -6.46 -28.62 15.53
N ARG A 117 -5.67 -29.31 16.37
CA ARG A 117 -6.21 -30.15 17.44
C ARG A 117 -6.79 -29.34 18.60
N ALA A 118 -6.14 -28.23 18.97
CA ALA A 118 -6.54 -27.40 20.10
C ALA A 118 -7.69 -26.44 19.78
N ILE A 119 -7.84 -26.05 18.51
CA ILE A 119 -8.81 -25.06 18.04
C ILE A 119 -9.57 -25.65 16.84
N PRO A 120 -10.76 -26.23 17.05
CA PRO A 120 -11.53 -26.88 15.99
C PRO A 120 -11.82 -25.95 14.80
N GLU A 121 -12.11 -24.68 15.05
CA GLU A 121 -12.38 -23.68 14.01
C GLU A 121 -11.17 -23.45 13.08
N TYR A 122 -9.96 -23.64 13.61
CA TYR A 122 -8.73 -23.56 12.82
C TYR A 122 -8.57 -24.78 11.91
N ALA A 123 -8.98 -25.97 12.35
CA ALA A 123 -9.00 -27.15 11.50
C ALA A 123 -9.96 -26.99 10.31
N ASP A 124 -11.16 -26.45 10.56
CA ASP A 124 -12.14 -26.14 9.51
C ASP A 124 -11.62 -25.09 8.53
N HIS A 125 -10.92 -24.07 9.04
CA HIS A 125 -10.26 -23.06 8.22
C HIS A 125 -9.20 -23.66 7.29
N LEU A 126 -8.37 -24.58 7.79
CA LEU A 126 -7.37 -25.29 6.98
C LEU A 126 -8.01 -26.16 5.90
N ALA A 127 -9.13 -26.83 6.22
CA ALA A 127 -9.86 -27.67 5.26
C ALA A 127 -10.42 -26.83 4.09
N THR A 128 -10.96 -25.65 4.39
CA THR A 128 -11.53 -24.73 3.39
C THR A 128 -10.48 -24.21 2.41
N ARG A 129 -9.25 -23.95 2.88
CA ARG A 129 -8.15 -23.46 2.04
C ARG A 129 -7.45 -24.51 1.19
N ARG A 130 -7.62 -25.80 1.49
CA ARG A 130 -7.08 -26.91 0.67
C ARG A 130 -7.95 -27.25 -0.55
N GLN A 131 -9.18 -26.74 -0.60
CA GLN A 131 -10.15 -27.04 -1.67
C GLN A 131 -10.23 -25.97 -2.77
N ASN A 132 -9.62 -24.80 -2.56
CA ASN A 132 -9.43 -23.74 -3.57
C ASN A 132 -7.98 -23.76 -4.08
#